data_AF-A0A933BKP0-F1
#
_entry.id   AF-A0A933BKP0-F1
#
_cell.length_a   1.000
_cell.length_b   1.000
_cell.length_c   1.000
_cell.angle_alpha   90.00
_cell.angle_beta   90.00
_cell.angle_gamma   90.00
#
_symmetry.space_group_name_H-M   'P 1'
#
loop_
_entity.id
_entity.type
_entity.pdbx_description
1 polymer ?
#
loop_
_entity_poly.entity_id
_entity_poly.type
_entity_poly.pdbx_seq_one_letter_code
_entity_poly.pdbx_strand_id
1 'polypeptide(L)' 'MKDGRWLTPRYTDRAVFEKDYPQLDINGLEVYCPGCRDVVRLSRKSMMGKIGGWCRRCERPIAA' A
#
# COMPACT_ATOMS: atom_id res chain seq x y z
N MET A 1 15.58 2.81 3.15
CA MET A 1 14.16 2.58 2.79
C MET A 1 14.11 2.02 1.38
N LYS A 2 13.22 1.05 1.12
CA LYS A 2 13.07 0.41 -0.20
C LYS A 2 12.01 1.15 -1.02
N ASP A 3 12.10 1.07 -2.34
CA ASP A 3 11.02 1.52 -3.23
C ASP A 3 9.86 0.53 -3.16
N GLY A 4 8.66 1.05 -3.01
CA GLY A 4 7.43 0.25 -3.05
C GLY A 4 6.99 0.00 -4.50
N ARG A 5 6.11 -0.99 -4.69
CA ARG A 5 5.53 -1.30 -6.00
C ARG A 5 4.05 -0.96 -6.05
N TRP A 6 3.61 -0.30 -7.13
CA TRP A 6 2.19 -0.09 -7.36
C TRP A 6 1.46 -1.42 -7.54
N LEU A 7 0.31 -1.53 -6.88
CA LEU A 7 -0.58 -2.70 -6.97
C LEU A 7 -1.61 -2.60 -8.12
N THR A 8 -1.33 -1.75 -9.11
CA THR A 8 -2.18 -1.56 -10.30
C THR A 8 -2.20 -2.81 -11.20
N PRO A 9 -3.30 -3.06 -11.95
CA PRO A 9 -4.47 -2.18 -12.16
C PRO A 9 -5.67 -2.46 -11.24
N ARG A 10 -5.58 -3.41 -10.29
CA ARG A 10 -6.76 -3.97 -9.61
C ARG A 10 -7.49 -3.01 -8.66
N TYR A 11 -6.84 -1.99 -8.12
CA TYR A 11 -7.47 -1.08 -7.16
C TYR A 11 -7.58 0.32 -7.76
N THR A 12 -8.77 0.61 -8.29
CA THR A 12 -9.15 1.94 -8.77
C THR A 12 -9.51 2.89 -7.63
N ASP A 13 -9.85 2.35 -6.46
CA ASP A 13 -10.28 3.11 -5.28
C ASP A 13 -9.71 2.53 -3.98
N ARG A 14 -9.52 3.39 -2.99
CA ARG A 14 -9.04 3.02 -1.66
C ARG A 14 -9.96 2.01 -0.97
N ALA A 15 -11.27 2.13 -1.13
CA ALA A 15 -12.22 1.22 -0.50
C ALA A 15 -12.04 -0.23 -0.96
N VAL A 16 -11.74 -0.43 -2.25
CA VAL A 16 -11.46 -1.77 -2.81
C VAL A 16 -10.15 -2.32 -2.24
N PHE A 17 -9.11 -1.47 -2.16
CA PHE A 17 -7.85 -1.86 -1.53
C PHE A 17 -8.04 -2.26 -0.06
N GLU A 18 -8.80 -1.49 0.72
CA GLU A 18 -9.05 -1.79 2.14
C GLU A 18 -9.89 -3.07 2.34
N LYS A 19 -10.74 -3.43 1.37
CA LYS A 19 -11.47 -4.71 1.38
C LYS A 19 -10.54 -5.92 1.20
N ASP A 20 -9.56 -5.80 0.29
CA ASP A 20 -8.60 -6.89 0.01
C ASP A 20 -7.44 -6.94 1.03
N TYR A 21 -7.17 -5.82 1.71
CA TYR A 21 -6.22 -5.70 2.81
C TYR A 21 -6.92 -5.29 4.12
N PRO A 22 -7.80 -6.15 4.68
CA PRO A 22 -8.66 -5.77 5.80
C PRO A 22 -7.89 -5.65 7.12
N GLN A 23 -6.76 -6.35 7.27
CA GLN A 23 -6.00 -6.39 8.51
C GLN A 23 -5.10 -5.16 8.64
N LEU A 24 -4.95 -4.65 9.86
CA LEU A 24 -3.97 -3.61 10.18
C LEU A 24 -2.66 -4.26 10.63
N ASP A 25 -1.54 -3.73 10.14
CA ASP A 25 -0.21 -4.09 10.59
C ASP A 25 0.44 -2.91 11.32
N ILE A 26 0.58 -3.05 12.64
CA ILE A 26 1.12 -2.00 13.52
C ILE A 26 2.62 -1.80 13.24
N ASN A 27 3.31 -2.85 12.79
CA ASN A 27 4.72 -2.82 12.40
C ASN A 27 4.91 -2.51 10.91
N GLY A 28 3.90 -1.90 10.28
CA GLY A 28 3.88 -1.63 8.85
C GLY A 28 5.16 -0.98 8.32
N LEU A 29 5.73 -1.59 7.28
CA LEU A 29 6.99 -1.18 6.65
C LEU A 29 6.83 0.17 5.94
N GLU A 30 7.86 1.01 5.97
CA GLU A 30 7.88 2.26 5.21
C GLU A 30 8.67 2.10 3.90
N VAL A 31 8.04 2.48 2.80
CA VAL A 31 8.59 2.42 1.44
C VAL A 31 8.41 3.75 0.72
N TYR A 32 9.22 4.03 -0.29
CA TYR A 32 9.01 5.18 -1.16
C TYR A 32 7.96 4.88 -2.24
N CYS A 33 7.09 5.84 -2.51
CA CYS A 33 6.18 5.75 -3.64
C CYS A 33 6.94 5.89 -4.96
N PRO A 34 6.77 4.96 -5.93
CA PRO A 34 7.51 5.04 -7.20
C PRO A 34 7.06 6.22 -8.09
N GLY A 35 5.90 6.83 -7.83
CA GLY A 35 5.43 8.01 -8.57
C GLY A 35 5.90 9.33 -7.97
N CYS A 36 5.52 9.60 -6.72
CA CYS A 36 5.77 10.89 -6.07
C CYS A 36 6.98 10.91 -5.12
N ARG A 37 7.68 9.77 -4.94
CA ARG A 37 8.78 9.56 -3.97
C ARG A 37 8.43 9.89 -2.51
N ASP A 38 7.15 10.01 -2.19
CA ASP A 38 6.70 10.24 -0.82
C ASP A 38 6.84 8.97 0.01
N VAL A 39 7.02 9.11 1.32
CA VAL A 39 7.10 7.96 2.23
C VAL A 39 5.69 7.42 2.45
N VAL A 40 5.51 6.12 2.20
CA VAL A 40 4.24 5.41 2.37
C VAL A 40 4.43 4.27 3.37
N ARG A 41 3.65 4.33 4.44
CA ARG A 41 3.59 3.26 5.44
C ARG A 41 2.64 2.16 4.99
N LEU A 42 3.16 0.95 4.87
CA LEU A 42 2.43 -0.27 4.52
C LEU A 42 1.76 -0.85 5.76
N SER A 43 0.73 -0.18 6.26
CA SER A 43 0.04 -0.53 7.50
C SER A 43 -1.13 -1.49 7.32
N ARG A 44 -1.32 -2.06 6.13
CA ARG A 44 -2.44 -2.94 5.79
C ARG A 44 -1.93 -4.29 5.33
N LYS A 45 -2.63 -5.36 5.68
CA LYS A 45 -2.25 -6.74 5.35
C LYS A 45 -3.44 -7.51 4.77
N SER A 46 -3.19 -8.24 3.70
CA SER A 46 -4.16 -9.14 3.08
C SER A 46 -4.24 -10.47 3.83
N MET A 47 -5.32 -11.21 3.59
CA MET A 47 -5.49 -12.58 4.14
C MET A 47 -4.39 -13.55 3.68
N MET A 48 -3.73 -13.27 2.55
CA MET A 48 -2.58 -14.03 2.04
C MET A 48 -1.23 -13.59 2.64
N GLY A 49 -1.24 -12.69 3.63
CA GLY A 49 -0.04 -12.21 4.31
C GLY A 49 0.74 -11.12 3.59
N LYS A 50 0.29 -10.67 2.41
CA LYS A 50 0.92 -9.54 1.70
C LYS A 50 0.66 -8.23 2.43
N ILE A 51 1.67 -7.39 2.57
CA ILE A 51 1.57 -6.05 3.15
C ILE A 51 1.40 -5.00 2.05
N GLY A 52 0.61 -3.97 2.36
CA GLY A 52 0.29 -2.89 1.46
C GLY A 52 -0.03 -1.60 2.21
N GLY A 53 -0.04 -0.51 1.49
CA GLY A 53 -0.38 0.82 1.99
C GLY A 53 -0.99 1.66 0.88
N TRP A 54 -1.48 2.83 1.24
CA TRP A 54 -2.09 3.76 0.29
C TRP A 54 -1.28 5.04 0.22
N CYS A 55 -0.81 5.38 -0.98
CA CYS A 55 -0.17 6.66 -1.23
C CYS A 55 -1.24 7.74 -1.38
N ARG A 56 -1.25 8.73 -0.48
CA ARG A 56 -2.22 9.83 -0.52
C ARG A 56 -2.00 10.81 -1.67
N ARG A 57 -0.75 11.07 -2.07
CA ARG A 57 -0.44 11.99 -3.19
C ARG A 57 -0.77 11.40 -4.57
N CYS A 58 -0.47 10.12 -4.77
CA CYS A 58 -0.73 9.44 -6.04
C CYS A 58 -2.12 8.80 -6.10
N GLU A 59 -2.85 8.78 -4.98
CA GLU A 59 -4.12 8.06 -4.80
C GLU A 59 -4.03 6.62 -5.32
N ARG A 60 -2.95 5.94 -4.93
CA ARG A 60 -2.62 4.60 -5.44
C ARG A 60 -2.19 3.66 -4.33
N PRO A 61 -2.54 2.36 -4.43
CA PRO A 61 -2.05 1.35 -3.53
C PRO A 61 -0.58 1.00 -3.82
N ILE A 62 0.17 0.73 -2.76
CA ILE A 62 1.58 0.34 -2.80
C ILE A 62 1.76 -0.94 -1.99
N ALA A 63 2.62 -1.83 -2.45
CA ALA A 63 3.13 -2.97 -1.68
C ALA A 63 4.64 -2.88 -1.50
N ALA A 64 5.15 -3.68 -0.56
CA ALA A 64 6.58 -3.94 -0.40
C ALA A 64 7.13 -4.74 -1.59
#